data_AF-A0A6S7KUG0-F1
#
_entry.id   AF-A0A6S7KUG0-F1
#
_cell.length_a   1.000
_cell.length_b   1.000
_cell.length_c   1.000
_cell.angle_alpha   90.00
_cell.angle_beta   90.00
_cell.angle_gamma   90.00
#
_symmetry.space_group_name_H-M   'P 1'
#
loop_
_entity.id
_entity.type
_entity.pdbx_description
1 polymer ?
#
loop_
_entity_poly.entity_id
_entity_poly.type
_entity_poly.pdbx_seq_one_letter_code
_entity_poly.pdbx_strand_id
1 'polypeptide(L)'
;MGMNMIKHLVNIVLLGFLVHEGFATIPRFFRGRPRGREGMLGSPNVKHMVKLPGEQWFTQRLTHFNDANKATWQQRYWYNSTYWKLGGPVFIMIGGEGEANPTWMVEGTWIKYAQEFGAFTFMLEHRFYGHSHPT
;
A
#
# COMPACT_ATOMS: atom_id res chain seq x y z
N MET A 1 35.52 -39.11 2.56
CA MET A 1 34.24 -38.49 2.16
C MET A 1 33.78 -37.35 3.10
N GLY A 2 34.22 -37.28 4.37
CA GLY A 2 33.72 -36.28 5.34
C GLY A 2 34.30 -34.85 5.27
N MET A 3 35.51 -34.65 4.73
CA MET A 3 36.19 -33.35 4.82
C MET A 3 35.64 -32.28 3.85
N ASN A 4 35.08 -32.69 2.71
CA ASN A 4 34.44 -31.78 1.75
C ASN A 4 33.06 -31.32 2.23
N MET A 5 32.33 -32.20 2.93
CA MET A 5 31.03 -31.88 3.53
C MET A 5 31.16 -30.81 4.63
N ILE A 6 32.20 -30.91 5.47
CA ILE A 6 32.49 -29.92 6.51
C ILE A 6 32.83 -28.56 5.90
N LYS A 7 33.64 -28.52 4.83
CA LYS A 7 33.96 -27.28 4.10
C LYS A 7 32.72 -26.61 3.50
N HIS A 8 31.80 -27.40 2.94
CA HIS A 8 30.54 -26.87 2.41
C HIS A 8 29.64 -26.30 3.50
N LEU A 9 29.52 -26.97 4.64
CA LEU A 9 28.77 -26.46 5.80
C LEU A 9 29.34 -25.13 6.32
N VAL A 10 30.67 -25.04 6.46
CA VAL A 10 31.34 -23.80 6.90
C VAL A 10 31.13 -22.66 5.90
N ASN A 11 31.20 -22.95 4.59
CA ASN A 11 30.94 -21.94 3.56
C ASN A 11 29.49 -21.44 3.56
N ILE A 12 28.50 -22.33 3.76
CA ILE A 12 27.08 -21.92 3.85
C ILE A 12 26.84 -21.05 5.08
N VAL A 13 27.45 -21.40 6.22
CA VAL A 13 27.34 -20.60 7.45
C VAL A 13 28.00 -19.23 7.27
N LEU A 14 29.22 -19.16 6.70
CA LEU A 14 29.90 -17.90 6.40
C LEU A 14 29.12 -17.04 5.41
N LEU A 15 28.52 -17.65 4.38
CA LEU A 15 27.66 -16.94 3.44
C LEU A 15 26.40 -16.41 4.15
N GLY A 16 25.81 -17.20 5.06
CA GLY A 16 24.70 -16.79 5.90
C GLY A 16 25.03 -15.57 6.77
N PHE A 17 26.21 -15.56 7.41
CA PHE A 17 26.70 -14.43 8.20
C PHE A 17 26.96 -13.18 7.32
N LEU A 18 27.60 -13.34 6.16
CA LEU A 18 27.84 -12.24 5.22
C LEU A 18 26.53 -11.62 4.70
N VAL A 19 25.52 -12.44 4.42
CA VAL A 19 24.19 -11.96 4.01
C VAL A 19 23.48 -11.27 5.18
N HIS A 20 23.56 -11.81 6.40
CA HIS A 20 22.95 -11.21 7.59
C HIS A 20 23.50 -9.80 7.87
N GLU A 21 24.82 -9.63 7.85
CA GLU A 21 25.48 -8.34 8.02
C GLU A 21 25.21 -7.36 6.84
N GLY A 22 25.04 -7.89 5.63
CA GLY A 22 24.70 -7.11 4.44
C GLY A 22 23.30 -6.48 4.47
N PHE A 23 22.34 -7.11 5.15
CA PHE A 23 20.99 -6.54 5.31
C PHE A 23 20.93 -5.40 6.33
N ALA A 24 21.82 -5.39 7.34
CA ALA A 24 21.82 -4.39 8.41
C ALA A 24 22.34 -3.00 7.96
N THR A 25 23.11 -2.92 6.88
CA THR A 25 23.74 -1.70 6.36
C THR A 25 22.93 -0.97 5.28
N ILE A 26 21.77 -1.52 4.92
CA ILE A 26 20.86 -0.98 3.91
C ILE A 26 20.03 0.15 4.54
N PRO A 27 20.20 1.43 4.13
CA PRO A 27 19.42 2.52 4.70
C PRO A 27 17.92 2.33 4.40
N ARG A 28 17.10 2.39 5.45
CA ARG A 28 15.62 2.26 5.38
C ARG A 28 14.98 3.42 4.63
N PHE A 29 15.61 4.59 4.68
CA PHE A 29 15.22 5.79 3.95
C PHE A 29 16.31 6.17 2.96
N PHE A 30 15.93 6.52 1.74
CA PHE A 30 16.82 7.09 0.74
C PHE A 30 16.21 8.40 0.23
N ARG A 31 16.95 9.51 0.35
CA ARG A 31 16.48 10.87 -0.01
C ARG A 31 15.15 11.25 0.65
N GLY A 32 14.99 10.92 1.93
CA GLY A 32 13.79 11.25 2.71
C GLY A 32 12.57 10.37 2.46
N ARG A 33 12.68 9.30 1.64
CA ARG A 33 11.59 8.35 1.42
C ARG A 33 11.96 6.93 1.87
N PRO A 34 11.03 6.18 2.47
CA PRO A 34 11.20 4.75 2.66
C PRO A 34 11.48 4.07 1.34
N ARG A 35 12.29 3.03 1.36
CA ARG A 35 12.37 2.14 0.21
C ARG A 35 11.08 1.33 0.08
N GLY A 36 10.57 1.20 -1.15
CA GLY A 36 9.36 0.45 -1.47
C GLY A 36 8.41 1.26 -2.36
N ARG A 37 7.27 0.64 -2.71
CA ARG A 37 6.21 1.29 -3.52
C ARG A 37 5.09 1.92 -2.67
N GLU A 38 5.05 1.61 -1.38
CA GLU A 38 3.91 1.86 -0.47
C GLU A 38 3.95 3.24 0.21
N GLY A 39 4.85 4.13 -0.21
CA GLY A 39 4.99 5.47 0.34
C GLY A 39 5.46 5.48 1.81
N MET A 40 5.06 6.51 2.56
CA MET A 40 5.50 6.76 3.93
C MET A 40 4.87 5.84 4.99
N LEU A 41 3.65 5.37 4.76
CA LEU A 41 2.88 4.58 5.73
C LEU A 41 3.14 3.07 5.65
N GLY A 42 3.51 2.55 4.48
CA GLY A 42 3.69 1.13 4.25
C GLY A 42 2.39 0.31 4.29
N SER A 43 2.56 -1.01 4.21
CA SER A 43 1.51 -2.02 4.37
C SER A 43 1.10 -2.18 5.83
N PRO A 44 -0.22 -2.27 6.14
CA PRO A 44 -0.68 -2.79 7.41
C PRO A 44 -0.16 -4.21 7.65
N ASN A 45 0.09 -4.55 8.91
CA ASN A 45 0.43 -5.93 9.27
C ASN A 45 -0.83 -6.81 9.20
N VAL A 46 -0.82 -7.81 8.33
CA VAL A 46 -1.95 -8.72 8.13
C VAL A 46 -1.65 -10.06 8.81
N LYS A 47 -2.50 -10.48 9.75
CA LYS A 47 -2.30 -11.74 10.50
C LYS A 47 -2.79 -12.99 9.77
N HIS A 48 -3.72 -12.84 8.83
CA HIS A 48 -4.38 -13.94 8.11
C HIS A 48 -4.59 -13.56 6.64
N MET A 49 -4.85 -14.54 5.77
CA MET A 49 -5.22 -14.22 4.38
C MET A 49 -6.57 -13.47 4.37
N VAL A 50 -6.55 -12.22 3.90
CA VAL A 50 -7.73 -11.37 3.77
C VAL A 50 -8.10 -11.21 2.30
N LYS A 51 -9.40 -11.26 2.00
CA LYS A 51 -9.92 -10.94 0.67
C LYS A 51 -9.94 -9.43 0.50
N LEU A 52 -9.13 -8.93 -0.42
CA LEU A 52 -9.07 -7.50 -0.72
C LEU A 52 -10.25 -7.08 -1.62
N PRO A 53 -10.77 -5.86 -1.49
CA PRO A 53 -11.77 -5.34 -2.42
C PRO A 53 -11.17 -5.22 -3.83
N GLY A 54 -12.02 -5.38 -4.84
CA GLY A 54 -11.62 -5.19 -6.24
C GLY A 54 -11.38 -3.71 -6.56
N GLU A 55 -10.42 -3.45 -7.44
CA GLU A 55 -10.12 -2.10 -7.91
C GLU A 55 -11.33 -1.47 -8.62
N GLN A 56 -11.51 -0.17 -8.38
CA GLN A 56 -12.52 0.65 -9.03
C GLN A 56 -11.86 1.87 -9.67
N TRP A 57 -12.57 2.51 -10.60
CA TRP A 57 -12.06 3.63 -11.37
C TRP A 57 -13.06 4.77 -11.44
N PHE A 58 -12.59 5.97 -11.13
CA PHE A 58 -13.36 7.21 -11.15
C PHE A 58 -12.85 8.11 -12.28
N THR A 59 -13.77 8.62 -13.11
CA THR A 59 -13.44 9.58 -14.17
C THR A 59 -13.22 10.97 -13.56
N GLN A 60 -11.98 11.42 -13.55
CA GLN A 60 -11.54 12.67 -12.93
C GLN A 60 -11.17 13.71 -14.00
N ARG A 61 -11.40 15.01 -13.73
CA ARG A 61 -10.89 16.08 -14.60
C ARG A 61 -9.36 16.05 -14.63
N LEU A 62 -8.77 16.25 -15.81
CA LEU A 62 -7.31 16.35 -15.94
C LEU A 62 -6.78 17.59 -15.21
N THR A 63 -7.52 18.70 -15.33
CA THR A 63 -7.24 19.98 -14.66
C THR A 63 -8.51 20.55 -14.02
N HIS A 64 -8.33 21.07 -12.81
CA HIS A 64 -9.35 21.79 -12.05
C HIS A 64 -9.15 23.31 -12.11
N PHE A 65 -8.11 23.78 -12.81
CA PHE A 65 -7.72 25.19 -12.87
C PHE A 65 -8.03 25.85 -14.23
N ASN A 66 -8.55 25.08 -15.18
CA ASN A 66 -9.00 25.58 -16.48
C ASN A 66 -10.32 24.89 -16.85
N ASP A 67 -11.42 25.65 -16.82
CA ASP A 67 -12.75 25.13 -17.10
C ASP A 67 -13.03 24.90 -18.59
N ALA A 68 -12.24 25.50 -19.49
CA ALA A 68 -12.34 25.21 -20.92
C ALA A 68 -11.79 23.81 -21.24
N ASN A 69 -10.82 23.32 -20.46
CA ASN A 69 -10.30 21.98 -20.63
C ASN A 69 -11.27 20.95 -20.03
N LYS A 70 -11.86 20.12 -20.90
CA LYS A 70 -12.79 19.05 -20.56
C LYS A 70 -12.15 17.66 -20.53
N ALA A 71 -10.83 17.56 -20.71
CA ALA A 71 -10.13 16.28 -20.68
C ALA A 71 -10.25 15.62 -19.31
N THR A 72 -10.34 14.30 -19.33
CA THR A 72 -10.50 13.45 -18.15
C THR A 72 -9.52 12.30 -18.15
N TRP A 73 -9.28 11.73 -16.99
CA TRP A 73 -8.45 10.54 -16.79
C TRP A 73 -9.09 9.63 -15.74
N GLN A 74 -8.60 8.39 -15.65
CA GLN A 74 -9.13 7.40 -14.70
C GLN A 74 -8.28 7.39 -13.42
N GLN A 75 -8.90 7.74 -12.29
CA GLN A 75 -8.31 7.68 -10.97
C GLN A 75 -8.72 6.39 -10.26
N ARG A 76 -7.75 5.61 -9.77
CA ARG A 76 -8.01 4.34 -9.09
C ARG A 76 -8.49 4.57 -7.66
N TYR A 77 -9.43 3.75 -7.22
CA TYR A 77 -9.89 3.74 -5.84
C TYR A 77 -10.42 2.35 -5.43
N TRP A 78 -10.70 2.19 -4.15
CA TRP A 78 -11.38 1.03 -3.58
C TRP A 78 -12.45 1.49 -2.61
N TYR A 79 -13.42 0.62 -2.34
CA TYR A 79 -14.42 0.85 -1.33
C TYR A 79 -14.72 -0.42 -0.53
N ASN A 80 -15.19 -0.26 0.71
CA ASN A 80 -15.63 -1.37 1.55
C ASN A 80 -16.86 -0.91 2.37
N SER A 81 -17.98 -1.60 2.14
CA SER A 81 -19.25 -1.34 2.81
C SER A 81 -19.59 -2.36 3.89
N THR A 82 -18.66 -3.24 4.27
CA THR A 82 -18.88 -4.35 5.22
C THR A 82 -19.50 -3.89 6.54
N TYR A 83 -19.10 -2.71 7.02
CA TYR A 83 -19.56 -2.16 8.30
C TYR A 83 -20.60 -1.05 8.16
N TRP A 84 -20.96 -0.67 6.93
CA TRP A 84 -21.84 0.47 6.72
C TRP A 84 -23.25 0.20 7.28
N LYS A 85 -23.77 1.17 8.03
CA LYS A 85 -25.15 1.20 8.52
C LYS A 85 -25.90 2.33 7.83
N LEU A 86 -27.21 2.18 7.63
CA LEU A 86 -28.04 3.24 7.06
C LEU A 86 -27.88 4.54 7.90
N GLY A 87 -27.50 5.63 7.24
CA GLY A 87 -27.22 6.92 7.90
C GLY A 87 -25.83 7.04 8.55
N GLY A 88 -24.98 6.01 8.45
CA GLY A 88 -23.60 6.03 8.93
C GLY A 88 -22.67 6.92 8.10
N PRO A 89 -21.52 7.34 8.66
CA PRO A 89 -20.61 8.27 8.01
C PRO A 89 -19.86 7.63 6.84
N VAL A 90 -19.21 8.47 6.02
CA VAL A 90 -18.26 8.03 5.00
C VAL A 90 -16.85 8.39 5.46
N PHE A 91 -15.96 7.40 5.50
CA PHE A 91 -14.54 7.61 5.74
C PHE A 91 -13.78 7.52 4.41
N ILE A 92 -12.94 8.52 4.14
CA ILE A 92 -12.13 8.56 2.93
C ILE A 92 -10.67 8.64 3.35
N MET A 93 -9.90 7.64 2.96
CA MET A 93 -8.44 7.67 3.01
C MET A 93 -7.89 8.16 1.67
N ILE A 94 -7.10 9.22 1.70
CA ILE A 94 -6.38 9.72 0.52
C ILE A 94 -4.97 9.13 0.57
N GLY A 95 -4.57 8.45 -0.51
CA GLY A 95 -3.22 7.91 -0.64
C GLY A 95 -2.14 8.97 -0.50
N GLY A 96 -1.00 8.58 0.06
CA GLY A 96 0.19 9.44 0.14
C GLY A 96 1.08 9.32 -1.11
N GLU A 97 2.39 9.46 -0.91
CA GLU A 97 3.39 9.44 -1.98
C GLU A 97 3.82 8.03 -2.40
N GLY A 98 2.84 7.17 -2.72
CA GLY A 98 3.07 5.79 -3.14
C GLY A 98 1.85 5.15 -3.77
N GLU A 99 2.05 3.96 -4.34
CA GLU A 99 0.96 3.13 -4.82
C GLU A 99 0.00 2.83 -3.65
N ALA A 100 -1.29 3.05 -3.88
CA ALA A 100 -2.32 2.79 -2.90
C ALA A 100 -2.45 1.29 -2.64
N ASN A 101 -2.46 0.90 -1.38
CA ASN A 101 -2.49 -0.49 -0.96
C ASN A 101 -3.89 -0.88 -0.43
N PRO A 102 -4.64 -1.75 -1.14
CA PRO A 102 -5.99 -2.14 -0.74
C PRO A 102 -6.07 -2.93 0.57
N THR A 103 -4.94 -3.37 1.13
CA THR A 103 -4.88 -3.92 2.50
C THR A 103 -5.41 -2.93 3.53
N TRP A 104 -5.19 -1.63 3.32
CA TRP A 104 -5.76 -0.61 4.20
C TRP A 104 -7.29 -0.67 4.22
N MET A 105 -7.97 -1.18 3.19
CA MET A 105 -9.44 -1.29 3.18
C MET A 105 -10.01 -2.37 4.08
N VAL A 106 -9.18 -3.23 4.65
CA VAL A 106 -9.59 -4.36 5.50
C VAL A 106 -8.83 -4.42 6.82
N GLU A 107 -7.75 -3.67 6.97
CA GLU A 107 -6.91 -3.65 8.16
C GLU A 107 -6.61 -2.23 8.66
N GLY A 108 -6.08 -2.14 9.88
CA GLY A 108 -5.68 -0.89 10.52
C GLY A 108 -6.77 -0.25 11.37
N THR A 109 -6.39 0.77 12.14
CA THR A 109 -7.25 1.39 13.16
C THR A 109 -8.52 2.01 12.56
N TRP A 110 -8.43 2.59 11.37
CA TRP A 110 -9.58 3.24 10.74
C TRP A 110 -10.70 2.24 10.33
N ILE A 111 -10.37 0.98 10.05
CA ILE A 111 -11.36 -0.07 9.82
C ILE A 111 -12.06 -0.45 11.12
N LYS A 112 -11.35 -0.46 12.26
CA LYS A 112 -11.96 -0.63 13.59
C LYS A 112 -12.95 0.50 13.87
N TYR A 113 -12.59 1.73 13.54
CA TYR A 113 -13.53 2.86 13.63
C TYR A 113 -14.70 2.74 12.65
N ALA A 114 -14.48 2.23 11.43
CA ALA A 114 -15.58 1.97 10.51
C ALA A 114 -16.59 0.97 11.08
N GLN A 115 -16.10 -0.08 11.78
CA GLN A 115 -16.94 -1.02 12.51
C GLN A 115 -17.72 -0.34 13.65
N GLU A 116 -17.05 0.50 14.43
CA GLU A 116 -17.65 1.21 15.57
C GLU A 116 -18.74 2.20 15.13
N PHE A 117 -18.43 3.06 14.16
CA PHE A 117 -19.32 4.13 13.72
C PHE A 117 -20.29 3.72 12.60
N GLY A 118 -20.18 2.49 12.10
CA GLY A 118 -21.00 2.02 10.99
C GLY A 118 -20.68 2.71 9.66
N ALA A 119 -19.40 2.95 9.39
CA ALA A 119 -18.95 3.78 8.27
C ALA A 119 -18.86 3.01 6.95
N PHE A 120 -19.13 3.72 5.84
CA PHE A 120 -18.73 3.30 4.50
C PHE A 120 -17.31 3.81 4.24
N THR A 121 -16.39 2.94 3.82
CA THR A 121 -14.99 3.34 3.61
C THR A 121 -14.63 3.42 2.14
N PHE A 122 -13.79 4.41 1.81
CA PHE A 122 -13.13 4.57 0.51
C PHE A 122 -11.63 4.80 0.68
N MET A 123 -10.83 4.28 -0.24
CA MET A 123 -9.42 4.65 -0.39
C MET A 123 -9.20 5.14 -1.82
N LEU A 124 -8.78 6.39 -1.94
CA LEU A 124 -8.52 7.05 -3.22
C LEU A 124 -7.01 7.08 -3.46
N GLU A 125 -6.55 6.56 -4.60
CA GLU A 125 -5.14 6.66 -4.96
C GLU A 125 -4.79 8.09 -5.41
N HIS A 126 -3.66 8.60 -4.91
CA HIS A 126 -3.19 9.92 -5.26
C HIS A 126 -2.76 9.97 -6.73
N ARG A 127 -3.08 11.07 -7.43
CA ARG A 127 -2.63 11.27 -8.81
C ARG A 127 -1.10 11.19 -8.92
N PHE A 128 -0.62 10.62 -10.02
CA PHE A 128 0.80 10.34 -10.34
C PHE A 128 1.46 9.21 -9.52
N TYR A 129 0.67 8.41 -8.82
CA TYR A 129 1.16 7.24 -8.08
C TYR A 129 0.42 5.97 -8.49
N GLY A 130 1.11 4.82 -8.31
CA GLY A 130 0.63 3.49 -8.66
C GLY A 130 0.08 3.39 -10.06
N HIS A 131 -1.23 3.17 -10.22
CA HIS A 131 -1.86 3.10 -11.55
C HIS A 131 -2.66 4.37 -11.89
N SER A 132 -2.69 5.36 -11.01
CA SER A 132 -3.40 6.62 -11.18
C SER A 132 -2.55 7.67 -11.91
N HIS A 133 -2.34 7.46 -13.21
CA HIS A 133 -1.54 8.32 -14.07
C HIS A 133 -2.40 9.12 -15.05
N PRO A 134 -2.55 10.45 -14.85
CA PRO A 134 -3.19 11.30 -15.84
C PRO A 134 -2.41 11.32 -17.16
N THR A 135 -3.09 11.14 -18.29
CA THR A 135 -2.55 11.20 -19.66
C THR A 135 -3.19 12.31 -20.47
#